data_AF-A0A938IFA5-F1
#
_entry.id   AF-A0A938IFA5-F1
#
_cell.length_a   1.000
_cell.length_b   1.000
_cell.length_c   1.000
_cell.angle_alpha   90.00
_cell.angle_beta   90.00
_cell.angle_gamma   90.00
#
_symmetry.space_group_name_H-M   'P 1'
#
loop_
_entity.id
_entity.type
_entity.pdbx_description
1 polymer ?
#
loop_
_entity_poly.entity_id
_entity_poly.type
_entity_poly.pdbx_seq_one_letter_code
_entity_poly.pdbx_strand_id
1 'polypeptide(L)'
;MSVLLLALLLTVLLLSLVGAAHWGPANHLEFATRVYRHRRTALRREQAELLEANRRAFFYGNIAADIINFKAFGGHYNHCHRWTIVEEMHGLAKTDAEHAFAFGYLSHLAADTIAHNHFVPYHLARYQRGGQLGHLYWEMNADRFIDERRWEIVYEIKCDRRMARLDALVNATVPRRALSMGTNKFLFNHVLLSSESRHWRSGLQNLQPLAGLRLTRTFLERFQRAAVARIELALSPRGLAKLVHVDTNGKQAQQAALAARKGLLERLALRREERESLFEQRAAVFLEGMQSPPPTNGAPHWEG
;
A
#
# COMPACT_ATOMS: atom_id res chain seq x y z
N MET A 1 -27.71 -11.44 -22.19
CA MET A 1 -26.34 -10.87 -22.08
C MET A 1 -25.39 -11.86 -22.77
N SER A 2 -24.68 -11.48 -23.83
CA SER A 2 -23.87 -12.43 -24.61
C SER A 2 -22.69 -12.95 -23.79
N VAL A 3 -22.29 -14.21 -24.01
CA VAL A 3 -21.16 -14.86 -23.30
C VAL A 3 -19.87 -14.03 -23.42
N LEU A 4 -19.67 -13.37 -24.57
CA LEU A 4 -18.57 -12.43 -24.80
C LEU A 4 -18.66 -11.18 -23.93
N LEU A 5 -19.86 -10.61 -23.73
CA LEU A 5 -20.04 -9.45 -22.85
C LEU A 5 -19.85 -9.84 -21.39
N LEU A 6 -20.32 -11.03 -20.99
CA LEU A 6 -20.09 -11.57 -19.64
C LEU A 6 -18.60 -11.85 -19.41
N ALA A 7 -17.90 -12.46 -20.37
CA ALA A 7 -16.47 -12.72 -20.30
C ALA A 7 -15.66 -11.42 -20.31
N LEU A 8 -16.05 -10.42 -21.10
CA LEU A 8 -15.42 -9.10 -21.11
C LEU A 8 -15.66 -8.37 -19.78
N LEU A 9 -16.88 -8.40 -19.24
CA LEU A 9 -17.18 -7.83 -17.93
C LEU A 9 -16.42 -8.56 -16.82
N LEU A 10 -16.31 -9.88 -16.88
CA LEU A 10 -15.54 -10.68 -15.93
C LEU A 10 -14.04 -10.40 -16.07
N THR A 11 -13.55 -10.19 -17.28
CA THR A 11 -12.14 -9.86 -17.56
C THR A 11 -11.84 -8.44 -17.11
N VAL A 12 -12.72 -7.47 -17.37
CA VAL A 12 -12.61 -6.10 -16.84
C VAL A 12 -12.75 -6.10 -15.32
N LEU A 13 -13.61 -6.94 -14.74
CA LEU A 13 -13.73 -7.12 -13.29
C LEU A 13 -12.45 -7.74 -12.71
N LEU A 14 -11.90 -8.78 -13.33
CA LEU A 14 -10.64 -9.42 -12.94
C LEU A 14 -9.45 -8.50 -13.13
N LEU A 15 -9.41 -7.67 -14.18
CA LEU A 15 -8.37 -6.65 -14.39
C LEU A 15 -8.57 -5.46 -13.45
N SER A 16 -9.80 -5.15 -13.06
CA SER A 16 -10.12 -4.14 -12.03
C SER A 16 -9.68 -4.61 -10.64
N LEU A 17 -9.88 -5.89 -10.32
CA LEU A 17 -9.36 -6.51 -9.10
C LEU A 17 -7.83 -6.42 -8.98
N VAL A 18 -7.13 -6.12 -10.08
CA VAL A 18 -5.67 -6.14 -10.23
C VAL A 18 -5.08 -4.71 -10.29
N GLY A 19 -5.94 -3.69 -10.33
CA GLY A 19 -5.53 -2.29 -10.32
C GLY A 19 -5.14 -1.81 -8.92
N ALA A 20 -3.83 -1.77 -8.67
CA ALA A 20 -3.14 -0.93 -7.67
C ALA A 20 -3.79 -0.88 -6.27
N ALA A 21 -3.93 -2.03 -5.61
CA ALA A 21 -3.86 -2.05 -4.15
C ALA A 21 -2.38 -2.11 -3.78
N HIS A 22 -1.99 -1.29 -2.80
CA HIS A 22 -0.64 -1.27 -2.24
C HIS A 22 -0.63 -2.25 -1.04
N TRP A 23 0.15 -2.10 0.05
CA TRP A 23 -0.02 -3.02 1.20
C TRP A 23 -1.51 -3.21 1.50
N GLY A 24 -1.95 -4.44 1.75
CA GLY A 24 -3.39 -4.62 1.99
C GLY A 24 -3.84 -3.83 3.23
N PRO A 25 -5.14 -3.44 3.30
CA PRO A 25 -5.63 -2.52 4.32
C PRO A 25 -5.41 -3.04 5.76
N ALA A 26 -5.24 -4.35 5.92
CA ALA A 26 -4.91 -4.96 7.20
C ALA A 26 -3.48 -4.66 7.66
N ASN A 27 -2.47 -4.68 6.77
CA ASN A 27 -1.11 -4.27 7.12
C ASN A 27 -1.05 -2.78 7.44
N HIS A 28 -1.70 -1.91 6.65
CA HIS A 28 -1.79 -0.48 6.96
C HIS A 28 -2.40 -0.22 8.34
N LEU A 29 -3.51 -0.90 8.65
CA LEU A 29 -4.15 -0.76 9.96
C LEU A 29 -3.29 -1.34 11.08
N GLU A 30 -2.57 -2.44 10.85
CA GLU A 30 -1.61 -2.98 11.81
C GLU A 30 -0.48 -1.98 12.10
N PHE A 31 0.09 -1.34 11.06
CA PHE A 31 1.12 -0.31 11.24
C PHE A 31 0.57 0.91 11.99
N ALA A 32 -0.61 1.39 11.60
CA ALA A 32 -1.32 2.47 12.29
C ALA A 32 -1.55 2.15 13.77
N THR A 33 -1.91 0.90 14.08
CA THR A 33 -2.12 0.44 15.46
C THR A 33 -0.83 0.43 16.26
N ARG A 34 0.30 0.00 15.67
CA ARG A 34 1.62 0.04 16.32
C ARG A 34 2.04 1.47 16.65
N VAL A 35 1.93 2.39 15.69
CA VAL A 35 2.22 3.82 15.91
C VAL A 35 1.27 4.42 16.95
N TYR A 36 -0.03 4.14 16.86
CA TYR A 36 -1.03 4.64 17.80
C TYR A 36 -0.75 4.18 19.24
N ARG A 37 -0.31 2.94 19.45
CA ARG A 37 0.06 2.40 20.77
C ARG A 37 1.19 3.19 21.43
N HIS A 38 2.15 3.67 20.64
CA HIS A 38 3.32 4.40 21.13
C HIS A 38 3.24 5.92 20.84
N ARG A 39 2.06 6.43 20.42
CA ARG A 39 1.88 7.82 19.97
C ARG A 39 2.37 8.87 20.97
N ARG A 40 2.24 8.62 22.28
CA ARG A 40 2.64 9.56 23.33
C ARG A 40 4.15 9.75 23.43
N THR A 41 4.93 8.76 22.96
CA THR A 41 6.40 8.82 22.91
C THR A 41 6.92 9.10 21.51
N ALA A 42 6.19 8.70 20.48
CA ALA A 42 6.61 8.85 19.08
C ALA A 42 6.23 10.20 18.46
N LEU A 43 5.15 10.85 18.94
CA LEU A 43 4.58 12.05 18.33
C LEU A 43 4.60 13.23 19.29
N ARG A 44 4.41 14.45 18.75
CA ARG A 44 4.15 15.63 19.59
C ARG A 44 2.86 15.44 20.38
N ARG A 45 2.79 16.08 21.55
CA ARG A 45 1.65 15.97 22.47
C ARG A 45 0.33 16.30 21.77
N GLU A 46 0.28 17.40 21.04
CA GLU A 46 -0.94 17.86 20.35
C GLU A 46 -1.40 16.85 19.28
N GLN A 47 -0.46 16.26 18.55
CA GLN A 47 -0.77 15.21 17.58
C GLN A 47 -1.26 13.95 18.30
N ALA A 48 -0.60 13.52 19.38
CA ALA A 48 -0.99 12.35 20.15
C ALA A 48 -2.42 12.49 20.74
N GLU A 49 -2.77 13.67 21.25
CA GLU A 49 -4.09 14.02 21.77
C GLU A 49 -5.14 14.05 20.64
N LEU A 50 -4.83 14.67 19.50
CA LEU A 50 -5.70 14.70 18.34
C LEU A 50 -6.04 13.29 17.85
N LEU A 51 -5.02 12.42 17.71
CA LEU A 51 -5.20 11.03 17.29
C LEU A 51 -5.96 10.22 18.34
N GLU A 52 -5.79 10.52 19.63
CA GLU A 52 -6.53 9.87 20.71
C GLU A 52 -8.03 10.19 20.63
N ALA A 53 -8.38 11.47 20.45
CA ALA A 53 -9.76 11.92 20.30
C ALA A 53 -10.41 11.47 18.98
N ASN A 54 -9.63 11.31 17.91
CA ASN A 54 -10.12 11.04 16.55
C ASN A 54 -9.59 9.73 15.96
N ARG A 55 -9.38 8.70 16.80
CA ARG A 55 -8.76 7.42 16.41
C ARG A 55 -9.35 6.78 15.16
N ARG A 56 -10.68 6.75 15.03
CA ARG A 56 -11.33 6.15 13.85
C ARG A 56 -11.01 6.90 12.56
N ALA A 57 -10.93 8.23 12.61
CA ALA A 57 -10.58 9.03 11.44
C ALA A 57 -9.12 8.80 11.02
N PHE A 58 -8.20 8.71 11.99
CA PHE A 58 -6.80 8.34 11.73
C PHE A 58 -6.67 6.95 11.10
N PHE A 59 -7.37 5.95 11.66
CA PHE A 59 -7.37 4.61 11.08
C PHE A 59 -8.01 4.58 9.69
N TYR A 60 -9.07 5.36 9.47
CA TYR A 60 -9.67 5.47 8.14
C TYR A 60 -8.70 6.07 7.12
N GLY A 61 -7.98 7.13 7.48
CA GLY A 61 -6.97 7.72 6.60
C GLY A 61 -5.89 6.72 6.18
N ASN A 62 -5.51 5.78 7.05
CA ASN A 62 -4.51 4.75 6.75
C ASN A 62 -4.96 3.75 5.67
N ILE A 63 -6.27 3.61 5.43
CA ILE A 63 -6.83 2.65 4.46
C ILE A 63 -7.59 3.35 3.32
N ALA A 64 -7.81 4.66 3.41
CA ALA A 64 -8.64 5.42 2.48
C ALA A 64 -8.01 5.56 1.08
N ALA A 65 -6.68 5.68 1.01
CA ALA A 65 -5.96 5.78 -0.26
C ALA A 65 -6.23 4.54 -1.14
N ASP A 66 -6.16 3.33 -0.57
CA ASP A 66 -6.52 2.09 -1.29
C ASP A 66 -8.00 2.05 -1.66
N ILE A 67 -8.89 2.50 -0.77
CA ILE A 67 -10.36 2.47 -1.00
C ILE A 67 -10.76 3.32 -2.22
N ILE A 68 -10.04 4.41 -2.44
CA ILE A 68 -10.44 5.46 -3.37
C ILE A 68 -9.66 5.38 -4.70
N ASN A 69 -8.51 4.69 -4.72
CA ASN A 69 -7.61 4.61 -5.86
C ASN A 69 -8.00 3.56 -6.91
N PHE A 70 -9.17 3.73 -7.55
CA PHE A 70 -9.48 2.99 -8.76
C PHE A 70 -9.19 3.82 -10.02
N LYS A 71 -7.91 4.03 -10.37
CA LYS A 71 -7.48 4.50 -11.71
C LYS A 71 -6.04 4.09 -12.06
N ALA A 72 -5.90 3.14 -12.99
CA ALA A 72 -4.65 2.85 -13.70
C ALA A 72 -4.45 3.70 -14.98
N PHE A 73 -5.41 4.54 -15.37
CA PHE A 73 -5.36 5.36 -16.58
C PHE A 73 -5.46 6.85 -16.26
N GLY A 74 -4.35 7.57 -16.46
CA GLY A 74 -4.35 9.04 -16.55
C GLY A 74 -3.21 9.78 -15.84
N GLY A 75 -1.93 9.48 -16.08
CA GLY A 75 -0.80 10.39 -15.77
C GLY A 75 -0.51 10.71 -14.29
N HIS A 76 0.68 11.26 -14.03
CA HIS A 76 1.23 11.51 -12.69
C HIS A 76 0.36 12.40 -11.77
N TYR A 77 -0.47 13.28 -12.34
CA TYR A 77 -1.29 14.24 -11.60
C TYR A 77 -2.59 13.68 -11.01
N ASN A 78 -2.97 12.44 -11.33
CA ASN A 78 -4.29 11.88 -10.96
C ASN A 78 -4.22 10.76 -9.91
N HIS A 79 -3.13 10.67 -9.15
CA HIS A 79 -2.90 9.56 -8.23
C HIS A 79 -3.11 9.94 -6.77
N CYS A 80 -3.84 9.09 -6.07
CA CYS A 80 -4.08 9.15 -4.62
C CYS A 80 -2.80 8.97 -3.79
N HIS A 81 -1.71 8.53 -4.44
CA HIS A 81 -0.40 8.24 -3.86
C HIS A 81 0.61 9.30 -4.30
N ARG A 82 0.45 10.54 -3.81
CA ARG A 82 1.39 11.65 -3.99
C ARG A 82 1.53 12.42 -2.67
N TRP A 83 2.75 12.83 -2.29
CA TRP A 83 2.96 13.53 -1.01
C TRP A 83 2.15 14.83 -0.90
N THR A 84 2.02 15.56 -2.00
CA THR A 84 1.31 16.85 -2.06
C THR A 84 -0.18 16.74 -1.69
N ILE A 85 -0.80 15.56 -1.82
CA ILE A 85 -2.20 15.37 -1.44
C ILE A 85 -2.42 15.62 0.07
N VAL A 86 -1.44 15.30 0.91
CA VAL A 86 -1.54 15.45 2.36
C VAL A 86 -1.51 16.92 2.75
N GLU A 87 -0.67 17.71 2.09
CA GLU A 87 -0.61 19.16 2.29
C GLU A 87 -1.93 19.83 1.87
N GLU A 88 -2.47 19.44 0.71
CA GLU A 88 -3.78 19.90 0.25
C GLU A 88 -4.90 19.49 1.23
N MET A 89 -4.88 18.26 1.74
CA MET A 89 -5.84 17.80 2.76
C MET A 89 -5.74 18.62 4.04
N HIS A 90 -4.54 18.91 4.52
CA HIS A 90 -4.34 19.75 5.71
C HIS A 90 -4.82 21.19 5.50
N GLY A 91 -4.64 21.76 4.30
CA GLY A 91 -5.14 23.10 3.97
C GLY A 91 -6.67 23.18 3.87
N LEU A 92 -7.34 22.07 3.57
CA LEU A 92 -8.80 21.98 3.43
C LEU A 92 -9.52 21.48 4.68
N ALA A 93 -8.81 20.82 5.59
CA ALA A 93 -9.37 20.28 6.83
C ALA A 93 -9.91 21.41 7.72
N LYS A 94 -11.13 21.22 8.24
CA LYS A 94 -11.84 22.18 9.11
C LYS A 94 -12.11 21.62 10.50
N THR A 95 -11.99 20.31 10.66
CA THR A 95 -12.29 19.60 11.90
C THR A 95 -11.13 18.73 12.34
N ASP A 96 -11.02 18.50 13.65
CA ASP A 96 -10.01 17.61 14.24
C ASP A 96 -10.02 16.21 13.62
N ALA A 97 -11.21 15.71 13.26
CA ALA A 97 -11.35 14.43 12.56
C ALA A 97 -10.71 14.45 11.16
N GLU A 98 -10.83 15.55 10.42
CA GLU A 98 -10.20 15.70 9.10
C GLU A 98 -8.67 15.83 9.22
N HIS A 99 -8.17 16.55 10.24
CA HIS A 99 -6.73 16.60 10.51
C HIS A 99 -6.17 15.23 10.91
N ALA A 100 -6.88 14.49 11.77
CA ALA A 100 -6.49 13.12 12.13
C ALA A 100 -6.52 12.17 10.92
N PHE A 101 -7.53 12.31 10.06
CA PHE A 101 -7.61 11.58 8.79
C PHE A 101 -6.43 11.88 7.88
N ALA A 102 -6.06 13.16 7.71
CA ALA A 102 -4.89 13.55 6.91
C ALA A 102 -3.58 12.97 7.47
N PHE A 103 -3.39 12.91 8.80
CA PHE A 103 -2.26 12.18 9.39
C PHE A 103 -2.31 10.67 9.12
N GLY A 104 -3.50 10.08 9.08
CA GLY A 104 -3.68 8.70 8.68
C GLY A 104 -3.26 8.46 7.22
N TYR A 105 -3.68 9.37 6.33
CA TYR A 105 -3.32 9.34 4.92
C TYR A 105 -1.81 9.51 4.71
N LEU A 106 -1.16 10.39 5.48
CA LEU A 106 0.30 10.52 5.49
C LEU A 106 1.00 9.23 5.93
N SER A 107 0.44 8.56 6.93
CA SER A 107 0.96 7.27 7.43
C SER A 107 0.87 6.18 6.36
N HIS A 108 -0.23 6.16 5.60
CA HIS A 108 -0.38 5.27 4.46
C HIS A 108 0.74 5.48 3.43
N LEU A 109 0.91 6.71 2.93
CA LEU A 109 1.95 7.03 1.94
C LEU A 109 3.37 6.70 2.43
N ALA A 110 3.63 6.91 3.72
CA ALA A 110 4.89 6.55 4.34
C ALA A 110 5.15 5.04 4.34
N ALA A 111 4.16 4.22 4.72
CA ALA A 111 4.28 2.77 4.66
C ALA A 111 4.47 2.26 3.23
N ASP A 112 3.82 2.89 2.25
CA ASP A 112 3.92 2.54 0.84
C ASP A 112 5.31 2.71 0.27
N THR A 113 6.06 3.72 0.72
CA THR A 113 7.47 3.81 0.31
C THR A 113 8.28 2.56 0.65
N ILE A 114 7.89 1.81 1.70
CA ILE A 114 8.51 0.52 2.02
C ILE A 114 7.93 -0.63 1.19
N ALA A 115 6.63 -0.65 0.91
CA ALA A 115 6.05 -1.68 0.04
C ALA A 115 6.66 -1.62 -1.36
N HIS A 116 6.52 -0.46 -2.02
CA HIS A 116 6.74 -0.37 -3.46
C HIS A 116 8.18 -0.20 -3.87
N ASN A 117 9.05 0.23 -2.96
CA ASN A 117 10.48 0.35 -3.25
C ASN A 117 11.31 -0.82 -2.73
N HIS A 118 10.78 -1.63 -1.80
CA HIS A 118 11.55 -2.67 -1.14
C HIS A 118 10.84 -4.02 -1.12
N PHE A 119 9.69 -4.12 -0.44
CA PHE A 119 9.02 -5.41 -0.25
C PHE A 119 8.56 -6.03 -1.58
N VAL A 120 7.76 -5.31 -2.36
CA VAL A 120 7.23 -5.80 -3.64
C VAL A 120 8.37 -6.04 -4.65
N PRO A 121 9.29 -5.08 -4.91
CA PRO A 121 10.41 -5.30 -5.82
C PRO A 121 11.29 -6.50 -5.46
N TYR A 122 11.61 -6.70 -4.17
CA TYR A 122 12.36 -7.88 -3.71
C TYR A 122 11.68 -9.17 -4.18
N HIS A 123 10.37 -9.28 -3.94
CA HIS A 123 9.64 -10.49 -4.26
C HIS A 123 9.40 -10.66 -5.77
N LEU A 124 9.21 -9.57 -6.52
CA LEU A 124 9.15 -9.61 -7.99
C LEU A 124 10.46 -10.12 -8.59
N ALA A 125 11.60 -9.60 -8.10
CA ALA A 125 12.94 -10.03 -8.51
C ALA A 125 13.20 -11.49 -8.12
N ARG A 126 12.82 -11.90 -6.90
CA ARG A 126 13.11 -13.24 -6.36
C ARG A 126 12.22 -14.35 -6.92
N TYR A 127 10.91 -14.17 -6.99
CA TYR A 127 9.97 -15.30 -6.96
C TYR A 127 9.04 -15.51 -8.17
N GLN A 128 9.01 -14.60 -9.14
CA GLN A 128 8.22 -14.71 -10.38
C GLN A 128 6.71 -14.69 -10.16
N ARG A 129 6.15 -13.50 -10.23
CA ARG A 129 4.85 -13.27 -10.88
C ARG A 129 5.01 -11.97 -11.68
N GLY A 130 4.94 -12.06 -13.00
CA GLY A 130 5.11 -10.89 -13.86
C GLY A 130 3.87 -10.00 -13.82
N GLY A 131 4.07 -8.69 -14.00
CA GLY A 131 2.98 -7.72 -14.11
C GLY A 131 2.23 -7.45 -12.80
N GLN A 132 1.09 -6.78 -12.91
CA GLN A 132 0.28 -6.31 -11.78
C GLN A 132 -0.25 -7.46 -10.89
N LEU A 133 -0.40 -8.68 -11.45
CA LEU A 133 -0.81 -9.87 -10.70
C LEU A 133 0.24 -10.31 -9.65
N GLY A 134 1.52 -10.03 -9.89
CA GLY A 134 2.57 -10.34 -8.92
C GLY A 134 2.61 -9.37 -7.75
N HIS A 135 2.34 -8.10 -8.03
CA HIS A 135 2.23 -7.03 -7.04
C HIS A 135 1.18 -7.39 -5.98
N LEU A 136 -0.08 -7.51 -6.43
CA LEU A 136 -1.23 -7.84 -5.60
C LEU A 136 -1.04 -9.15 -4.81
N TYR A 137 -0.42 -10.16 -5.44
CA TYR A 137 -0.18 -11.42 -4.77
C TYR A 137 0.71 -11.28 -3.54
N TRP A 138 1.80 -10.49 -3.63
CA TRP A 138 2.74 -10.37 -2.52
C TRP A 138 2.18 -9.58 -1.35
N GLU A 139 1.35 -8.58 -1.62
CA GLU A 139 0.67 -7.79 -0.60
C GLU A 139 -0.40 -8.62 0.11
N MET A 140 -1.23 -9.33 -0.66
CA MET A 140 -2.19 -10.29 -0.10
C MET A 140 -1.49 -11.41 0.69
N ASN A 141 -0.30 -11.85 0.24
CA ASN A 141 0.49 -12.83 0.97
C ASN A 141 1.07 -12.26 2.28
N ALA A 142 1.38 -10.97 2.34
CA ALA A 142 1.78 -10.33 3.59
C ALA A 142 0.61 -10.22 4.57
N ASP A 143 -0.58 -9.90 4.08
CA ASP A 143 -1.81 -9.77 4.87
C ASP A 143 -2.21 -11.07 5.59
N ARG A 144 -1.82 -12.24 5.08
CA ARG A 144 -2.11 -13.53 5.73
C ARG A 144 -1.49 -13.68 7.13
N PHE A 145 -0.49 -12.86 7.45
CA PHE A 145 0.17 -12.86 8.76
C PHE A 145 -0.49 -11.91 9.76
N ILE A 146 -1.48 -11.14 9.32
CA ILE A 146 -2.25 -10.22 10.15
C ILE A 146 -3.44 -10.96 10.75
N ASP A 147 -3.62 -10.74 12.04
CA ASP A 147 -4.69 -11.32 12.83
C ASP A 147 -6.07 -10.83 12.37
N GLU A 148 -7.07 -11.73 12.44
CA GLU A 148 -8.41 -11.49 11.93
C GLU A 148 -9.12 -10.30 12.57
N ARG A 149 -8.81 -9.97 13.83
CA ARG A 149 -9.38 -8.82 14.51
C ARG A 149 -9.06 -7.50 13.80
N ARG A 150 -7.94 -7.40 13.07
CA ARG A 150 -7.62 -6.19 12.29
C ARG A 150 -8.58 -6.05 11.12
N TRP A 151 -8.91 -7.16 10.46
CA TRP A 151 -9.88 -7.18 9.37
C TRP A 151 -11.29 -6.78 9.83
N GLU A 152 -11.68 -7.19 11.03
CA GLU A 152 -12.94 -6.75 11.65
C GLU A 152 -12.97 -5.22 11.82
N ILE A 153 -11.86 -4.61 12.28
CA ILE A 153 -11.78 -3.15 12.42
C ILE A 153 -11.80 -2.45 11.05
N VAL A 154 -11.12 -2.99 10.04
CA VAL A 154 -11.20 -2.46 8.65
C VAL A 154 -12.66 -2.43 8.20
N TYR A 155 -13.38 -3.53 8.39
CA TYR A 155 -14.80 -3.64 8.04
C TYR A 155 -15.67 -2.63 8.81
N GLU A 156 -15.49 -2.54 10.14
CA GLU A 156 -16.22 -1.59 10.98
C GLU A 156 -16.03 -0.14 10.52
N ILE A 157 -14.79 0.25 10.21
CA ILE A 157 -14.47 1.61 9.76
C ILE A 157 -15.12 1.90 8.41
N LYS A 158 -15.06 0.96 7.46
CA LYS A 158 -15.69 1.10 6.13
C LYS A 158 -17.21 1.25 6.22
N CYS A 159 -17.84 0.51 7.12
CA CYS A 159 -19.29 0.54 7.31
C CYS A 159 -19.78 1.74 8.16
N ASP A 160 -18.87 2.45 8.85
CA ASP A 160 -19.23 3.60 9.66
C ASP A 160 -19.58 4.81 8.77
N ARG A 161 -20.88 5.12 8.69
CA ARG A 161 -21.39 6.29 7.93
C ARG A 161 -20.79 7.62 8.38
N ARG A 162 -20.30 7.73 9.62
CA ARG A 162 -19.63 8.93 10.13
C ARG A 162 -18.26 9.15 9.48
N MET A 163 -17.63 8.09 8.97
CA MET A 163 -16.35 8.15 8.24
C MET A 163 -16.55 8.57 6.79
N ALA A 164 -17.72 8.29 6.19
CA ALA A 164 -18.01 8.65 4.81
C ALA A 164 -17.87 10.17 4.52
N ARG A 165 -18.06 11.04 5.52
CA ARG A 165 -17.83 12.48 5.36
C ARG A 165 -16.36 12.83 5.05
N LEU A 166 -15.41 12.01 5.49
CA LEU A 166 -13.97 12.21 5.27
C LEU A 166 -13.59 11.94 3.81
N ASP A 167 -14.43 11.22 3.06
CA ASP A 167 -14.27 11.05 1.61
C ASP A 167 -14.33 12.41 0.90
N ALA A 168 -15.09 13.38 1.42
CA ALA A 168 -15.19 14.71 0.84
C ALA A 168 -13.82 15.41 0.81
N LEU A 169 -12.97 15.15 1.80
CA LEU A 169 -11.62 15.69 1.85
C LEU A 169 -10.75 15.12 0.72
N VAL A 170 -10.84 13.81 0.47
CA VAL A 170 -10.15 13.17 -0.66
C VAL A 170 -10.71 13.65 -2.01
N ASN A 171 -12.03 13.80 -2.12
CA ASN A 171 -12.68 14.33 -3.32
C ASN A 171 -12.21 15.74 -3.67
N ALA A 172 -11.92 16.56 -2.67
CA ALA A 172 -11.47 17.92 -2.88
C ALA A 172 -10.00 18.02 -3.31
N THR A 173 -9.18 17.00 -3.03
CA THR A 173 -7.73 16.96 -3.34
C THR A 173 -7.36 16.10 -4.55
N VAL A 174 -8.29 15.23 -5.01
CA VAL A 174 -8.11 14.44 -6.23
C VAL A 174 -8.76 15.16 -7.42
N PRO A 175 -8.04 15.40 -8.54
CA PRO A 175 -8.59 16.13 -9.69
C PRO A 175 -9.84 15.48 -10.29
N ARG A 176 -10.84 16.32 -10.64
CA ARG A 176 -12.18 15.96 -11.15
C ARG A 176 -12.26 15.09 -12.42
N ARG A 177 -11.14 14.71 -13.04
CA ARG A 177 -11.13 13.82 -14.22
C ARG A 177 -11.26 12.33 -13.84
N ALA A 178 -11.59 12.03 -12.59
CA ALA A 178 -11.86 10.69 -12.07
C ALA A 178 -13.26 10.15 -12.49
N LEU A 179 -13.48 8.83 -12.48
CA LEU A 179 -14.86 8.29 -12.34
C LEU A 179 -15.44 8.87 -11.05
N SER A 180 -16.77 8.94 -10.90
CA SER A 180 -17.32 9.41 -9.62
C SER A 180 -16.79 8.53 -8.48
N MET A 181 -16.31 9.16 -7.39
CA MET A 181 -15.73 8.43 -6.26
C MET A 181 -16.73 7.43 -5.66
N GLY A 182 -18.03 7.69 -5.77
CA GLY A 182 -19.08 6.71 -5.43
C GLY A 182 -18.97 5.42 -6.23
N THR A 183 -18.69 5.48 -7.53
CA THR A 183 -18.48 4.31 -8.39
C THR A 183 -17.17 3.60 -8.06
N ASN A 184 -16.08 4.35 -7.81
CA ASN A 184 -14.80 3.77 -7.38
C ASN A 184 -14.94 3.05 -6.04
N LYS A 185 -15.56 3.70 -5.04
CA LYS A 185 -15.79 3.14 -3.72
C LYS A 185 -16.76 1.98 -3.75
N PHE A 186 -17.77 1.99 -4.62
CA PHE A 186 -18.67 0.87 -4.83
C PHE A 186 -17.90 -0.35 -5.37
N LEU A 187 -17.17 -0.18 -6.48
CA LEU A 187 -16.36 -1.25 -7.08
C LEU A 187 -15.32 -1.77 -6.09
N PHE A 188 -14.58 -0.87 -5.44
CA PHE A 188 -13.60 -1.23 -4.44
C PHE A 188 -14.23 -1.92 -3.23
N ASN A 189 -15.35 -1.44 -2.70
CA ASN A 189 -16.03 -2.13 -1.62
C ASN A 189 -16.40 -3.54 -2.03
N HIS A 190 -16.85 -3.78 -3.27
CA HIS A 190 -17.14 -5.14 -3.72
C HIS A 190 -15.87 -6.00 -3.88
N VAL A 191 -14.78 -5.44 -4.41
CA VAL A 191 -13.45 -6.09 -4.48
C VAL A 191 -12.90 -6.42 -3.09
N LEU A 192 -12.90 -5.44 -2.19
CA LEU A 192 -12.35 -5.55 -0.85
C LEU A 192 -13.26 -6.38 0.06
N LEU A 193 -14.59 -6.28 -0.04
CA LEU A 193 -15.50 -7.20 0.67
C LEU A 193 -15.27 -8.65 0.22
N SER A 194 -14.93 -8.85 -1.06
CA SER A 194 -14.52 -10.17 -1.55
C SER A 194 -13.19 -10.59 -0.93
N SER A 195 -12.19 -9.70 -0.85
CA SER A 195 -10.89 -10.00 -0.24
C SER A 195 -10.91 -10.13 1.29
N GLU A 196 -11.87 -9.49 1.96
CA GLU A 196 -12.15 -9.56 3.40
C GLU A 196 -12.88 -10.85 3.77
N SER A 197 -13.60 -11.46 2.82
CA SER A 197 -14.35 -12.68 3.07
C SER A 197 -13.42 -13.78 3.58
N ARG A 198 -13.79 -14.41 4.70
CA ARG A 198 -13.01 -15.49 5.31
C ARG A 198 -12.76 -16.63 4.30
N HIS A 199 -13.70 -16.88 3.40
CA HIS A 199 -13.58 -17.85 2.31
C HIS A 199 -12.52 -17.48 1.28
N TRP A 200 -12.43 -16.21 0.86
CA TRP A 200 -11.37 -15.76 -0.04
C TRP A 200 -10.01 -15.77 0.64
N ARG A 201 -9.92 -15.29 1.88
CA ARG A 201 -8.68 -15.33 2.68
C ARG A 201 -8.22 -16.77 2.90
N SER A 202 -9.14 -17.68 3.23
CA SER A 202 -8.85 -19.11 3.35
C SER A 202 -8.46 -19.72 2.01
N GLY A 203 -9.12 -19.35 0.91
CA GLY A 203 -8.75 -19.76 -0.45
C GLY A 203 -7.36 -19.30 -0.86
N LEU A 204 -6.97 -18.06 -0.53
CA LEU A 204 -5.62 -17.53 -0.71
C LEU A 204 -4.59 -18.19 0.20
N GLN A 205 -4.95 -18.56 1.43
CA GLN A 205 -4.09 -19.35 2.33
C GLN A 205 -3.88 -20.78 1.81
N ASN A 206 -4.91 -21.35 1.18
CA ASN A 206 -4.92 -22.70 0.59
C ASN A 206 -4.30 -22.76 -0.81
N LEU A 207 -4.25 -21.62 -1.52
CA LEU A 207 -3.27 -21.39 -2.58
C LEU A 207 -1.90 -21.41 -1.91
N GLN A 208 -1.39 -22.62 -1.67
CA GLN A 208 -0.07 -22.79 -1.11
C GLN A 208 0.89 -21.87 -1.87
N PRO A 209 1.82 -21.19 -1.18
CA PRO A 209 2.96 -20.65 -1.87
C PRO A 209 3.47 -21.73 -2.81
N LEU A 210 3.41 -21.51 -4.13
CA LEU A 210 3.94 -22.44 -5.14
C LEU A 210 5.24 -23.00 -4.58
N ALA A 211 5.38 -24.33 -4.49
CA ALA A 211 6.42 -24.99 -3.72
C ALA A 211 7.79 -24.29 -3.86
N GLY A 212 8.20 -23.54 -2.82
CA GLY A 212 9.42 -22.72 -2.82
C GLY A 212 9.25 -21.22 -2.47
N LEU A 213 8.02 -20.68 -2.44
CA LEU A 213 7.77 -19.29 -2.04
C LEU A 213 7.74 -19.14 -0.51
N ARG A 214 8.90 -18.93 0.12
CA ARG A 214 9.02 -18.83 1.59
C ARG A 214 9.02 -17.36 2.06
N LEU A 215 7.85 -16.74 2.21
CA LEU A 215 7.71 -15.56 3.07
C LEU A 215 7.57 -16.03 4.52
N THR A 216 8.61 -15.83 5.33
CA THR A 216 8.58 -16.13 6.78
C THR A 216 8.12 -14.91 7.56
N ARG A 217 7.54 -15.12 8.75
CA ARG A 217 7.13 -14.04 9.65
C ARG A 217 8.32 -13.13 9.99
N THR A 218 9.47 -13.70 10.34
CA THR A 218 10.70 -12.96 10.67
C THR A 218 11.22 -12.11 9.51
N PHE A 219 11.11 -12.62 8.27
CA PHE A 219 11.51 -11.84 7.10
C PHE A 219 10.56 -10.67 6.86
N LEU A 220 9.24 -10.91 6.93
CA LEU A 220 8.22 -9.87 6.80
C LEU A 220 8.37 -8.78 7.87
N GLU A 221 8.65 -9.16 9.12
CA GLU A 221 8.85 -8.25 10.26
C GLU A 221 9.91 -7.17 10.01
N ARG A 222 10.89 -7.43 9.13
CA ARG A 222 11.88 -6.42 8.73
C ARG A 222 11.23 -5.25 8.00
N PHE A 223 10.39 -5.54 7.01
CA PHE A 223 9.66 -4.54 6.25
C PHE A 223 8.61 -3.86 7.12
N GLN A 224 7.90 -4.61 7.97
CA GLN A 224 6.91 -4.03 8.88
C GLN A 224 7.55 -3.05 9.88
N ARG A 225 8.73 -3.37 10.42
CA ARG A 225 9.48 -2.45 11.27
C ARG A 225 9.94 -1.20 10.52
N ALA A 226 10.45 -1.37 9.31
CA ALA A 226 10.82 -0.24 8.46
C ALA A 226 9.61 0.66 8.14
N ALA A 227 8.45 0.09 7.83
CA ALA A 227 7.21 0.82 7.55
C ALA A 227 6.74 1.64 8.77
N VAL A 228 6.74 1.04 9.96
CA VAL A 228 6.40 1.75 11.21
C VAL A 228 7.38 2.90 11.47
N ALA A 229 8.69 2.66 11.36
CA ALA A 229 9.69 3.71 11.55
C ALA A 229 9.56 4.83 10.49
N ARG A 230 9.15 4.49 9.28
CA ARG A 230 8.89 5.45 8.18
C ARG A 230 7.66 6.30 8.47
N ILE A 231 6.60 5.73 9.02
CA ILE A 231 5.42 6.47 9.49
C ILE A 231 5.78 7.42 10.63
N GLU A 232 6.49 6.94 11.65
CA GLU A 232 6.93 7.76 12.77
C GLU A 232 7.78 8.94 12.31
N LEU A 233 8.70 8.68 11.36
CA LEU A 233 9.44 9.74 10.71
C LEU A 233 8.50 10.72 9.99
N ALA A 234 7.56 10.25 9.16
CA ALA A 234 6.65 11.12 8.42
C ALA A 234 5.82 12.05 9.33
N LEU A 235 5.36 11.54 10.47
CA LEU A 235 4.55 12.28 11.44
C LEU A 235 5.39 13.22 12.34
N SER A 236 6.71 13.04 12.38
CA SER A 236 7.62 13.86 13.19
C SER A 236 7.82 15.27 12.60
N PRO A 237 8.20 16.27 13.42
CA PRO A 237 8.50 17.61 12.93
C PRO A 237 9.55 17.60 11.81
N ARG A 238 9.21 18.21 10.67
CA ARG A 238 10.06 18.25 9.45
C ARG A 238 10.41 16.88 8.87
N GLY A 239 9.76 15.81 9.32
CA GLY A 239 10.04 14.46 8.86
C GLY A 239 9.59 14.19 7.42
N LEU A 240 8.43 14.73 7.02
CA LEU A 240 7.95 14.67 5.63
C LEU A 240 8.98 15.22 4.63
N ALA A 241 9.68 16.32 4.95
CA ALA A 241 10.72 16.90 4.09
C ALA A 241 11.89 15.94 3.82
N LYS A 242 12.08 14.90 4.64
CA LYS A 242 13.09 13.86 4.43
C LYS A 242 12.58 12.67 3.61
N LEU A 243 11.32 12.70 3.17
CA LEU A 243 10.64 11.61 2.46
C LEU A 243 10.13 12.03 1.08
N VAL A 244 9.99 13.32 0.82
CA VAL A 244 9.42 13.86 -0.42
C VAL A 244 10.12 13.40 -1.70
N HIS A 245 11.42 13.06 -1.62
CA HIS A 245 12.21 12.52 -2.73
C HIS A 245 11.95 11.04 -3.02
N VAL A 246 11.27 10.33 -2.13
CA VAL A 246 10.96 8.91 -2.30
C VAL A 246 9.62 8.75 -3.02
N ASP A 247 9.62 7.96 -4.10
CA ASP A 247 8.42 7.62 -4.87
C ASP A 247 7.50 6.70 -4.04
N THR A 248 6.30 7.19 -3.71
CA THR A 248 5.29 6.41 -2.97
C THR A 248 4.75 5.23 -3.78
N ASN A 249 4.78 5.29 -5.11
CA ASN A 249 4.30 4.21 -5.99
C ASN A 249 5.42 3.22 -6.37
N GLY A 250 6.69 3.56 -6.07
CA GLY A 250 7.89 2.77 -6.36
C GLY A 250 8.01 2.30 -7.82
N LYS A 251 7.57 3.11 -8.80
CA LYS A 251 7.53 2.73 -10.21
C LYS A 251 8.91 2.31 -10.73
N GLN A 252 9.95 3.08 -10.38
CA GLN A 252 11.33 2.78 -10.80
C GLN A 252 11.85 1.48 -10.19
N ALA A 253 11.63 1.26 -8.89
CA ALA A 253 12.06 0.05 -8.19
C ALA A 253 11.38 -1.21 -8.76
N GLN A 254 10.08 -1.13 -9.03
CA GLN A 254 9.33 -2.24 -9.65
C GLN A 254 9.80 -2.51 -11.09
N GLN A 255 10.08 -1.47 -11.89
CA GLN A 255 10.65 -1.63 -13.23
C GLN A 255 12.04 -2.28 -13.18
N ALA A 256 12.89 -1.85 -12.25
CA ALA A 256 14.21 -2.44 -12.03
C ALA A 256 14.12 -3.93 -11.62
N ALA A 257 13.19 -4.29 -10.73
CA ALA A 257 12.96 -5.68 -10.33
C ALA A 257 12.53 -6.57 -11.50
N LEU A 258 11.65 -6.05 -12.37
CA LEU A 258 11.22 -6.77 -13.57
C LEU A 258 12.37 -6.90 -14.59
N ALA A 259 13.21 -5.88 -14.74
CA ALA A 259 14.36 -5.88 -15.63
C ALA A 259 15.46 -6.86 -15.18
N ALA A 260 15.74 -6.93 -13.88
CA ALA A 260 16.72 -7.84 -13.27
C ALA A 260 16.44 -9.33 -13.55
N ARG A 261 15.24 -9.64 -14.05
CA ARG A 261 14.79 -10.99 -14.34
C ARG A 261 14.70 -11.34 -15.84
N LYS A 262 15.08 -10.45 -16.77
CA LYS A 262 14.87 -10.61 -18.23
C LYS A 262 15.76 -11.64 -18.96
N GLY A 263 16.62 -12.40 -18.30
CA GLY A 263 17.46 -13.43 -18.93
C GLY A 263 16.74 -14.78 -19.15
N LEU A 264 16.20 -15.05 -20.35
CA LEU A 264 15.60 -16.36 -20.70
C LEU A 264 16.65 -17.49 -20.69
N LEU A 265 17.86 -17.21 -21.18
CA LEU A 265 18.97 -18.17 -21.23
C LEU A 265 19.43 -18.61 -19.83
N GLU A 266 19.54 -17.68 -18.88
CA GLU A 266 19.91 -17.97 -17.49
C GLU A 266 18.88 -18.89 -16.80
N ARG A 267 17.60 -18.77 -17.17
CA ARG A 267 16.53 -19.62 -16.62
C ARG A 267 16.61 -21.06 -17.10
N LEU A 268 17.08 -21.27 -18.33
CA LEU A 268 17.16 -22.60 -18.95
C LEU A 268 18.52 -23.27 -18.72
N ALA A 269 19.59 -22.50 -18.53
CA ALA A 269 20.97 -23.00 -18.42
C ALA A 269 21.38 -23.40 -16.98
N LEU A 270 20.75 -22.84 -15.94
CA LEU A 270 21.14 -23.06 -14.54
C LEU A 270 20.31 -24.16 -13.85
N ARG A 271 20.92 -24.89 -12.93
CA ARG A 271 20.19 -25.79 -12.01
C ARG A 271 19.28 -24.97 -11.11
N ARG A 272 18.26 -25.62 -10.54
CA ARG A 272 17.24 -24.96 -9.71
C ARG A 272 17.85 -24.15 -8.57
N GLU A 273 18.78 -24.73 -7.83
CA GLU A 273 19.43 -24.09 -6.66
C GLU A 273 20.28 -22.88 -7.05
N GLU A 274 21.08 -23.01 -8.11
CA GLU A 274 21.91 -21.92 -8.64
C GLU A 274 21.05 -20.74 -9.11
N ARG A 275 19.93 -21.04 -9.77
CA ARG A 275 18.96 -20.05 -10.21
C ARG A 275 18.25 -19.36 -9.02
N GLU A 276 17.90 -20.11 -7.99
CA GLU A 276 17.29 -19.55 -6.77
C GLU A 276 18.28 -18.62 -6.04
N SER A 277 19.56 -19.01 -5.91
CA SER A 277 20.62 -18.19 -5.33
C SER A 277 20.87 -16.91 -6.13
N LEU A 278 20.96 -17.01 -7.46
CA LEU A 278 21.14 -15.85 -8.34
C LEU A 278 20.00 -14.84 -8.18
N PHE A 279 18.74 -15.29 -8.16
CA PHE A 279 17.60 -14.39 -7.99
C PHE A 279 17.53 -13.80 -6.58
N GLU A 280 18.03 -14.50 -5.57
CA GLU A 280 18.18 -13.94 -4.23
C GLU A 280 19.20 -12.83 -4.17
N GLN A 281 20.37 -13.04 -4.77
CA GLN A 281 21.42 -12.02 -4.88
C GLN A 281 20.93 -10.78 -5.64
N ARG A 282 20.23 -10.98 -6.76
CA ARG A 282 19.62 -9.87 -7.52
C ARG A 282 18.52 -9.14 -6.75
N ALA A 283 17.75 -9.86 -5.94
CA ALA A 283 16.70 -9.26 -5.12
C ALA A 283 17.27 -8.52 -3.90
N ALA A 284 18.45 -8.90 -3.40
CA ALA A 284 19.04 -8.36 -2.17
C ALA A 284 19.21 -6.84 -2.18
N VAL A 285 19.42 -6.23 -3.35
CA VAL A 285 19.51 -4.76 -3.50
C VAL A 285 18.27 -4.02 -2.97
N PHE A 286 17.10 -4.65 -3.02
CA PHE A 286 15.85 -4.06 -2.51
C PHE A 286 15.72 -4.14 -0.98
N LEU A 287 16.67 -4.79 -0.29
CA LEU A 287 16.75 -4.80 1.17
C LEU A 287 17.56 -3.62 1.72
N GLU A 288 18.20 -2.84 0.85
CA GLU A 288 18.95 -1.64 1.21
C GLU A 288 18.03 -0.40 1.15
N GLY A 289 18.36 0.67 1.88
CA GLY A 289 17.61 1.95 1.80
C GLY A 289 16.31 2.03 2.62
N MET A 290 15.93 0.96 3.34
CA MET A 290 14.72 0.92 4.17
C MET A 290 14.81 1.73 5.47
N GLN A 291 15.98 2.24 5.83
CA GLN A 291 16.16 3.06 7.03
C GLN A 291 15.30 4.34 7.00
N SER A 292 15.11 4.93 8.18
CA SER A 292 14.40 6.19 8.35
C SER A 292 15.32 7.14 9.14
N PRO A 293 15.86 8.22 8.53
CA PRO A 293 15.58 8.69 7.17
C PRO A 293 16.22 7.82 6.07
N PRO A 294 15.56 7.68 4.91
CA PRO A 294 16.14 7.01 3.75
C PRO A 294 17.36 7.79 3.22
N PRO A 295 18.26 7.16 2.45
CA PRO A 295 19.32 7.86 1.74
C PRO A 295 18.77 9.01 0.90
N THR A 296 19.40 10.18 0.99
CA THR A 296 19.08 11.36 0.19
C THR A 296 19.75 11.26 -1.17
N ASN A 297 18.99 10.83 -2.18
CA ASN A 297 19.52 10.60 -3.54
C ASN A 297 18.83 11.44 -4.64
N GLY A 298 18.26 12.61 -4.34
CA GLY A 298 17.77 13.49 -5.41
C GLY A 298 16.73 14.54 -5.02
N ALA A 299 16.30 15.29 -6.04
CA ALA A 299 15.18 16.23 -6.02
C ALA A 299 13.86 15.52 -5.65
N PRO A 300 12.81 16.26 -5.23
CA PRO A 300 11.48 15.69 -5.01
C PRO A 300 11.02 14.83 -6.19
N HIS A 301 10.40 13.68 -5.93
CA HIS A 301 10.08 12.69 -6.97
C HIS A 301 9.09 13.17 -8.05
N TRP A 302 8.54 14.38 -7.91
CA TRP A 302 7.60 15.02 -8.83
C TRP A 302 8.24 16.11 -9.71
N GLU A 303 9.54 16.38 -9.58
CA GLU A 303 10.26 17.36 -10.40
C GLU A 303 10.84 16.77 -11.71
N GLY A 304 10.42 15.56 -12.11
CA GLY A 304 10.87 14.88 -13.33
C GLY A 304 9.74 14.29 -14.16
#